data_AF-A0A445BR91-F1
#
_entry.id   AF-A0A445BR91-F1
#
_cell.length_a   1.000
_cell.length_b   1.000
_cell.length_c   1.000
_cell.angle_alpha   90.00
_cell.angle_beta   90.00
_cell.angle_gamma   90.00
#
_symmetry.space_group_name_H-M   'P 1'
#
loop_
_entity.id
_entity.type
_entity.pdbx_description
1 polymer ?
#
loop_
_entity_poly.entity_id
_entity_poly.type
_entity_poly.pdbx_seq_one_letter_code
_entity_poly.pdbx_strand_id
1 'polypeptide(L)' 'MIAKTIRSLVEADPSLKVKSIITEVQSMFNYIISYHKTWLAKQKSVVKIFDDWKDSYQTLPIWCKAICYSRMKQ' A
#
# COMPACT_ATOMS: atom_id res chain seq x y z
N MET A 1 7.54 4.57 16.83
CA MET A 1 6.72 5.80 16.79
C MET A 1 6.45 6.18 15.34
N ILE A 2 7.43 6.74 14.61
CA ILE A 2 7.26 7.18 13.20
C ILE A 2 6.73 6.07 12.27
N ALA A 3 7.30 4.87 12.28
CA ALA A 3 6.83 3.78 11.42
C ALA A 3 5.37 3.35 11.70
N LYS A 4 4.92 3.44 12.98
CA LYS A 4 3.52 3.15 13.34
C LYS A 4 2.60 4.25 12.82
N THR A 5 3.01 5.52 12.91
CA THR A 5 2.28 6.67 12.36
C THR A 5 2.16 6.59 10.84
N ILE A 6 3.27 6.32 10.13
CA ILE A 6 3.25 6.16 8.66
C ILE A 6 2.29 5.02 8.28
N ARG A 7 2.34 3.89 8.98
CA ARG A 7 1.41 2.79 8.73
C ARG A 7 -0.04 3.23 8.92
N SER A 8 -0.36 3.90 10.03
CA SER A 8 -1.72 4.41 10.28
C SER A 8 -2.21 5.38 9.21
N LEU A 9 -1.34 6.25 8.69
CA LEU A 9 -1.67 7.16 7.59
C LEU A 9 -1.96 6.41 6.30
N VAL A 10 -1.19 5.36 6.01
CA VAL A 10 -1.36 4.51 4.81
C VAL A 10 -2.58 3.58 4.94
N GLU A 11 -2.90 3.12 6.15
CA GLU A 11 -4.12 2.36 6.46
C GLU A 11 -5.37 3.23 6.25
N ALA A 12 -5.32 4.51 6.61
CA ALA A 12 -6.42 5.45 6.41
C ALA A 12 -6.60 5.85 4.94
N ASP A 13 -5.50 6.10 4.23
CA ASP A 13 -5.50 6.40 2.79
C ASP A 13 -4.26 5.83 2.10
N PRO A 14 -4.37 4.67 1.42
CA PRO A 14 -3.27 4.08 0.67
C PRO A 14 -2.77 4.97 -0.48
N SER A 15 -3.61 5.87 -1.01
CA SER A 15 -3.29 6.77 -2.12
C SER A 15 -2.48 8.00 -1.68
N LEU A 16 -2.34 8.22 -0.37
CA LEU A 16 -1.67 9.38 0.22
C LEU A 16 -0.26 9.60 -0.34
N LYS A 17 0.02 10.82 -0.82
CA LYS A 17 1.33 11.13 -1.42
C LYS A 17 2.43 11.09 -0.36
N VAL A 18 3.62 10.62 -0.73
CA VAL A 18 4.77 10.55 0.19
C VAL A 18 5.15 11.92 0.75
N LYS A 19 5.02 13.00 -0.03
CA LYS A 19 5.23 14.37 0.46
C LYS A 19 4.32 14.72 1.63
N SER A 20 3.03 14.35 1.57
CA SER A 20 2.08 14.58 2.65
C SER A 20 2.47 13.82 3.93
N ILE A 21 2.92 12.56 3.78
CA ILE A 21 3.43 11.76 4.92
C ILE A 21 4.63 12.44 5.58
N ILE A 22 5.56 13.00 4.78
CA ILE A 22 6.73 13.72 5.30
C ILE A 22 6.29 14.95 6.10
N THR A 23 5.37 15.75 5.56
CA THR A 23 4.84 16.94 6.25
C THR A 23 4.18 16.58 7.57
N GLU A 24 3.38 15.50 7.60
CA GLU A 24 2.70 15.05 8.82
C GLU A 24 3.70 14.55 9.86
N VAL A 25 4.67 13.72 9.46
CA VAL A 25 5.73 13.23 10.35
C VAL A 25 6.57 14.38 10.88
N GLN A 26 6.89 15.38 10.05
CA GLN A 26 7.62 16.57 10.48
C GLN A 26 6.82 17.38 11.50
N SER A 27 5.52 17.56 11.30
CA SER A 27 4.63 18.25 12.24
C SER A 27 4.58 17.53 13.60
N MET A 28 4.40 16.21 13.58
CA MET A 28 4.21 15.41 14.80
C MET A 28 5.49 15.19 15.61
N PHE A 29 6.64 15.05 14.94
CA PHE A 29 7.89 14.64 15.58
C PHE A 29 8.98 15.70 15.52
N ASN A 30 8.70 16.86 14.90
CA ASN A 30 9.68 17.90 14.62
C ASN A 30 10.96 17.35 13.93
N TYR A 31 10.79 16.32 13.09
CA TYR A 31 11.86 15.59 12.43
C TYR A 31 11.65 15.52 10.91
N ILE A 32 12.67 15.92 10.16
CA ILE A 32 12.64 15.85 8.69
C ILE A 32 13.10 14.45 8.27
N ILE A 33 12.15 13.60 7.89
CA ILE A 33 12.43 12.29 7.31
C ILE A 33 12.74 12.43 5.81
N SER A 34 13.70 11.66 5.31
CA SER A 34 14.01 11.66 3.89
C SER A 34 12.88 11.03 3.06
N TYR A 35 12.76 11.48 1.82
CA TYR A 35 11.78 10.96 0.88
C TYR A 35 11.91 9.45 0.69
N HIS A 36 13.14 8.96 0.47
CA HIS A 36 13.41 7.54 0.24
C HIS A 36 13.01 6.66 1.45
N LYS A 37 13.34 7.10 2.68
CA LYS A 37 12.94 6.38 3.91
C LYS A 37 11.42 6.31 4.05
N THR A 38 10.74 7.40 3.73
CA THR A 38 9.27 7.48 3.79
C THR A 38 8.61 6.62 2.72
N TRP A 39 9.14 6.61 1.50
CA TRP A 39 8.69 5.74 0.42
C TRP A 39 8.77 4.26 0.82
N LEU A 40 9.92 3.82 1.35
CA LEU A 40 10.08 2.44 1.82
C LEU A 40 9.11 2.09 2.96
N ALA A 41 8.91 3.00 3.91
CA ALA A 41 7.95 2.79 5.00
C ALA A 41 6.50 2.70 4.49
N LYS A 42 6.13 3.52 3.49
CA LYS A 42 4.84 3.43 2.82
C LYS A 42 4.68 2.07 2.13
N GLN A 43 5.65 1.65 1.33
CA GLN A 43 5.60 0.36 0.61
C GLN A 43 5.47 -0.82 1.58
N LYS A 44 6.27 -0.85 2.66
CA LYS A 44 6.14 -1.88 3.71
C LYS A 44 4.77 -1.89 4.38
N SER A 45 4.14 -0.72 4.53
CA SER A 45 2.80 -0.63 5.09
C SER A 45 1.75 -1.17 4.12
N VAL A 46 1.84 -0.83 2.83
CA VAL A 46 0.96 -1.36 1.78
C VAL A 46 1.01 -2.87 1.71
N VAL A 47 2.21 -3.47 1.65
CA VAL A 47 2.38 -4.94 1.65
C VAL A 47 1.77 -5.58 2.91
N LYS A 48 1.78 -4.90 4.05
CA LYS A 48 1.18 -5.42 5.27
C LYS A 48 -0.35 -5.34 5.28
N ILE A 49 -0.94 -4.43 4.50
CA ILE A 49 -2.40 -4.22 4.41
C ILE A 49 -3.00 -5.14 3.34
N PHE A 50 -2.36 -5.22 2.18
CA PHE A 50 -2.87 -5.91 0.99
C PHE A 50 -2.20 -7.27 0.72
N ASP A 51 -1.33 -7.70 1.64
CA ASP A 51 -0.42 -8.82 1.46
C ASP A 51 0.56 -8.62 0.28
N ASP A 52 1.39 -9.62 -0.01
CA ASP A 52 2.28 -9.53 -1.17
C ASP A 52 1.48 -9.46 -2.49
N TRP A 53 1.85 -8.51 -3.35
CA TRP A 53 1.21 -8.33 -4.65
C TRP A 53 1.36 -9.58 -5.54
N LYS A 54 2.40 -10.37 -5.29
CA LYS A 54 2.73 -11.59 -6.03
C LYS A 54 1.59 -12.60 -6.01
N ASP A 55 0.98 -12.83 -4.85
CA ASP A 55 -0.12 -13.79 -4.70
C ASP A 55 -1.38 -13.31 -5.43
N SER A 56 -1.67 -12.00 -5.34
CA SER A 56 -2.75 -11.38 -6.08
C SER A 56 -2.60 -11.55 -7.60
N TYR A 57 -1.38 -11.34 -8.12
CA TYR A 57 -1.09 -11.53 -9.54
C TYR A 57 -1.12 -12.99 -9.99
N GLN A 58 -0.67 -13.93 -9.17
CA GLN A 58 -0.78 -15.36 -9.48
C GLN A 58 -2.23 -15.84 -9.55
N THR A 59 -3.11 -15.24 -8.75
CA THR A 59 -4.52 -15.63 -8.69
C THR A 59 -5.33 -15.02 -9.84
N LEU A 60 -4.95 -13.86 -10.37
CA LEU A 60 -5.68 -13.14 -11.41
C LEU A 60 -6.02 -13.98 -12.66
N PRO A 61 -5.11 -14.78 -13.26
CA PRO A 61 -5.43 -15.63 -14.42
C PRO A 61 -6.50 -16.68 -14.12
N ILE A 62 -6.58 -17.17 -12.87
CA ILE A 62 -7.58 -18.16 -12.45
C ILE A 62 -8.97 -17.52 -12.47
N TRP A 63 -9.11 -16.32 -11.92
CA TRP A 63 -10.36 -15.56 -11.98
C TRP A 63 -10.75 -15.19 -13.41
N CYS A 64 -9.80 -14.73 -14.24
CA CYS A 64 -10.06 -14.45 -15.65
C CYS A 64 -10.57 -15.70 -16.38
N LYS A 65 -9.95 -16.86 -16.15
CA LYS A 65 -10.43 -18.14 -16.70
C LYS A 65 -11.84 -18.46 -16.22
N ALA A 66 -12.12 -18.36 -14.92
CA ALA A 66 -13.44 -18.65 -14.35
C ALA A 66 -14.54 -17.78 -14.98
N ILE A 67 -14.29 -16.48 -15.16
CA ILE A 67 -15.21 -15.53 -15.83
C ILE A 67 -15.40 -15.89 -17.31
N CYS A 68 -14.33 -16.28 -18.01
CA CYS A 68 -14.44 -16.72 -19.41
C CYS A 68 -15.27 -18.01 -19.55
N TYR A 69 -15.07 -18.99 -18.66
CA TYR A 69 -15.83 -20.25 -18.68
C TYR A 69 -17.30 -20.05 -18.35
N SER A 70 -17.65 -19.18 -17.39
CA SER A 70 -19.05 -18.90 -17.06
C SER A 70 -19.78 -18.20 -18.21
N ARG A 71 -19.08 -17.36 -18.99
CA ARG A 71 -19.63 -16.64 -20.14
C ARG A 71 -19.84 -17.51 -21.39
N MET A 72 -19.18 -18.68 -21.48
CA MET A 72 -19.36 -19.62 -22.59
C MET A 72 -20.46 -20.67 -22.35
N LYS A 73 -20.97 -20.80 -21.12
CA LYS A 73 -22.02 -21.76 -20.74
C LYS A 73 -23.42 -21.15 -20.69
N GLN A 74 -23.58 -19.90 -21.14
CA GLN A 74 -24.84 -19.18 -21.27
C GLN A 74 -25.14 -18.98 -22.76
#